data_AF-A0A6B0B7V6-F1
#
_entry.id   AF-A0A6B0B7V6-F1
#
_cell.length_a   1.000
_cell.length_b   1.000
_cell.length_c   1.000
_cell.angle_alpha   90.00
_cell.angle_beta   90.00
_cell.angle_gamma   90.00
#
_symmetry.space_group_name_H-M   'P 1'
#
loop_
_entity.id
_entity.type
_entity.pdbx_description
1 polymer ?
#
loop_
_entity_poly.entity_id
_entity_poly.type
_entity_poly.pdbx_seq_one_letter_code
_entity_poly.pdbx_strand_id
1 'polypeptide(L)' 'MSQTEYQIKSGNIKGNSEETSTVSNISYEIENANNSGLKQNKIDKQIKKLQEKNKFPKNLSYLKSYTDPKTGTTTSAFLN' A
#
# COMPACT_ATOMS: atom_id res chain seq x y z
N MET A 1 -4.22 -26.41 -5.07
CA MET A 1 -3.58 -25.69 -3.94
C MET A 1 -4.20 -24.31 -3.88
N SER A 2 -4.81 -23.91 -2.75
CA SER A 2 -5.27 -22.53 -2.57
C SER A 2 -4.04 -21.65 -2.42
N GLN A 3 -3.73 -20.85 -3.44
CA GLN A 3 -2.60 -19.94 -3.41
C GLN A 3 -2.93 -18.82 -2.42
N THR A 4 -2.13 -18.66 -1.37
CA THR A 4 -2.34 -17.62 -0.36
C THR A 4 -2.19 -16.25 -1.02
N GLU A 5 -3.20 -15.39 -0.88
CA GLU A 5 -3.19 -14.06 -1.48
C GLU A 5 -2.12 -13.18 -0.83
N TYR A 6 -1.47 -12.33 -1.63
CA TYR A 6 -0.46 -11.41 -1.16
C TYR A 6 -0.98 -10.50 -0.03
N GLN A 7 -0.16 -10.34 1.00
CA GLN A 7 -0.44 -9.50 2.16
C GLN A 7 0.56 -8.35 2.21
N ILE A 8 0.05 -7.12 2.17
CA ILE A 8 0.84 -5.90 2.29
C ILE A 8 1.46 -5.85 3.68
N LYS A 9 2.78 -5.73 3.72
CA LYS A 9 3.55 -5.68 4.96
C LYS A 9 3.88 -4.23 5.28
N SER A 10 3.26 -3.71 6.34
CA SER A 10 3.60 -2.38 6.87
C SER A 10 5.02 -2.27 7.45
N GLY A 11 5.74 -3.39 7.61
CA GLY A 11 7.00 -3.44 8.36
C GLY A 11 6.89 -2.76 9.73
N ASN A 12 7.84 -1.85 10.00
CA ASN A 12 7.92 -1.05 11.23
C ASN A 12 7.19 0.31 11.16
N ILE A 13 6.34 0.55 10.16
CA ILE A 13 5.57 1.81 10.07
C ILE A 13 4.56 1.88 11.22
N LYS A 14 4.57 3.01 11.92
CA LYS A 14 3.72 3.36 13.08
C LYS A 14 3.14 4.77 12.88
N GLY A 15 2.23 5.16 13.78
CA GLY A 15 1.57 6.47 13.80
C GLY A 15 2.49 7.70 13.84
N ASN A 16 3.75 7.53 14.24
CA ASN A 16 4.77 8.57 14.35
C ASN A 16 5.96 8.35 13.39
N SER A 17 5.82 7.47 12.39
CA SER A 17 6.84 7.28 11.37
C SER A 17 6.96 8.51 10.47
N GLU A 18 8.13 8.69 9.88
CA GLU A 18 8.38 9.73 8.88
C GLU A 18 7.60 9.42 7.59
N GLU A 19 7.05 10.46 6.96
CA GLU A 19 6.10 10.35 5.86
C GLU A 19 6.72 9.78 4.59
N THR A 20 7.87 10.28 4.16
CA THR A 20 8.53 9.89 2.91
C THR A 20 8.90 8.42 2.94
N SER A 21 9.43 7.95 4.07
CA SER A 21 9.74 6.54 4.33
C SER A 21 8.48 5.68 4.31
N THR A 22 7.37 6.19 4.85
CA THR A 22 6.08 5.50 4.82
C THR A 22 5.54 5.40 3.38
N VAL A 23 5.50 6.51 2.65
CA VAL A 23 5.05 6.57 1.25
C VAL A 23 5.86 5.60 0.39
N SER A 24 7.19 5.61 0.54
CA SER A 24 8.08 4.74 -0.24
C SER A 24 7.82 3.26 0.04
N ASN A 25 7.74 2.87 1.32
CA ASN A 25 7.52 1.49 1.72
C ASN A 25 6.13 0.98 1.30
N ILE A 26 5.08 1.79 1.48
CA ILE A 26 3.73 1.41 1.06
C ILE A 26 3.63 1.33 -0.47
N SER A 27 4.26 2.26 -1.20
CA SER A 27 4.24 2.23 -2.66
C SER A 27 4.91 0.96 -3.19
N TYR A 28 6.03 0.56 -2.59
CA TYR A 28 6.72 -0.68 -2.91
C TYR A 28 5.85 -1.93 -2.67
N GLU A 29 5.14 -1.98 -1.53
CA GLU A 29 4.25 -3.10 -1.23
C GLU A 29 3.01 -3.15 -2.13
N ILE A 30 2.50 -2.00 -2.57
CA ILE A 30 1.43 -1.92 -3.57
C ILE A 30 1.92 -2.48 -4.92
N GLU A 31 3.11 -2.10 -5.36
CA GLU A 31 3.71 -2.62 -6.58
C GLU A 31 3.85 -4.15 -6.53
N ASN A 32 4.37 -4.69 -5.41
CA ASN A 32 4.47 -6.12 -5.20
C ASN A 32 3.11 -6.82 -5.19
N ALA A 33 2.10 -6.20 -4.56
CA ALA A 33 0.73 -6.72 -4.56
C ALA A 33 0.15 -6.78 -5.98
N ASN A 34 0.35 -5.74 -6.78
CA ASN A 34 -0.07 -5.72 -8.18
C ASN A 34 0.66 -6.79 -9.00
N ASN A 35 1.98 -6.95 -8.82
CA ASN A 35 2.77 -8.00 -9.47
C ASN A 35 2.33 -9.42 -9.08
N SER A 36 1.78 -9.60 -7.87
CA SER A 36 1.20 -10.89 -7.44
C SER A 36 -0.18 -11.19 -8.06
N GLY A 37 -0.76 -10.27 -8.83
CA GLY A 37 -2.11 -10.37 -9.38
C GLY A 37 -3.22 -10.04 -8.38
N LEU A 38 -2.90 -9.39 -7.25
CA LEU A 38 -3.91 -8.99 -6.27
C LEU A 38 -4.81 -7.90 -6.85
N LYS A 39 -6.13 -8.09 -6.72
CA LYS A 39 -7.11 -7.09 -7.19
C LYS A 39 -6.99 -5.78 -6.42
N GLN A 40 -7.12 -4.66 -7.11
CA GLN A 40 -7.04 -3.30 -6.54
C GLN A 40 -7.94 -3.12 -5.30
N ASN A 41 -9.17 -3.63 -5.32
CA ASN A 41 -10.08 -3.53 -4.18
C ASN A 41 -9.56 -4.23 -2.90
N LYS A 42 -8.74 -5.28 -3.05
CA LYS A 42 -8.09 -5.97 -1.93
C LYS A 42 -6.88 -5.18 -1.43
N ILE A 43 -6.12 -4.56 -2.33
CA ILE A 43 -5.03 -3.64 -2.00
C ILE A 43 -5.59 -2.48 -1.16
N ASP A 44 -6.62 -1.79 -1.67
CA ASP A 44 -7.24 -0.65 -0.98
C ASP A 44 -7.78 -1.03 0.39
N LYS A 45 -8.40 -2.21 0.51
CA LYS A 45 -8.90 -2.73 1.79
C LYS A 45 -7.77 -3.00 2.79
N GLN A 46 -6.64 -3.54 2.33
CA GLN A 46 -5.48 -3.78 3.19
C GLN A 46 -4.85 -2.45 3.65
N ILE A 47 -4.68 -1.49 2.75
CA ILE A 47 -4.14 -0.16 3.10
C ILE A 47 -5.03 0.57 4.10
N LYS A 48 -6.35 0.63 3.88
CA LYS A 48 -7.29 1.24 4.83
C LYS A 48 -7.19 0.60 6.22
N LYS A 49 -7.09 -0.72 6.29
CA LYS A 49 -6.90 -1.45 7.56
C LYS A 49 -5.58 -1.11 8.25
N LEU A 50 -4.52 -0.78 7.50
CA LEU A 50 -3.26 -0.31 8.07
C LEU A 50 -3.41 1.10 8.65
N GLN A 51 -4.11 1.99 7.95
CA GLN A 51 -4.40 3.34 8.44
C GLN A 51 -5.22 3.31 9.75
N GLU A 52 -6.28 2.50 9.81
CA GLU A 52 -7.11 2.31 11.00
C GLU A 52 -6.34 1.75 12.21
N LYS A 53 -5.27 0.96 11.96
CA LYS A 53 -4.46 0.32 13.00
C LYS A 53 -3.30 1.18 13.51
N ASN A 54 -3.28 2.49 13.22
CA ASN A 54 -2.15 3.38 13.53
C ASN A 54 -0.81 2.87 12.94
N LYS A 55 -0.87 2.18 11.78
CA LYS A 55 0.31 1.75 11.02
C LYS A 55 0.60 2.68 9.84
N PHE A 56 0.18 3.93 9.96
CA PHE A 56 0.43 5.06 9.07
C PHE A 56 0.61 6.31 9.92
N PRO A 57 1.45 7.27 9.51
CA PRO A 57 1.47 8.62 10.07
C PRO A 57 0.07 9.21 10.09
N LYS A 58 -0.29 9.89 11.19
CA LYS A 58 -1.65 10.45 11.35
C LYS A 58 -2.00 11.50 10.30
N ASN A 59 -0.99 12.18 9.79
CA ASN A 59 -1.07 13.16 8.74
C ASN A 59 -0.73 12.55 7.37
N LEU A 60 -0.94 11.25 7.16
CA LEU A 60 -0.75 10.65 5.84
C LEU A 60 -1.92 9.73 5.52
N SER A 61 -2.66 10.12 4.48
CA SER A 61 -3.82 9.38 3.99
C SER A 61 -3.58 8.83 2.59
N TYR A 62 -3.72 7.51 2.42
CA TYR A 62 -3.76 6.89 1.10
C TYR A 62 -5.08 7.22 0.39
N LEU A 63 -5.00 7.67 -0.86
CA LEU A 63 -6.16 7.99 -1.69
C LEU A 63 -6.47 6.88 -2.69
N LYS A 64 -5.49 6.56 -3.55
CA LYS A 64 -5.61 5.56 -4.61
C LYS A 64 -4.24 5.18 -5.16
N SER A 65 -4.16 4.04 -5.82
CA SER A 65 -3.06 3.66 -6.70
C SER A 65 -3.58 3.18 -8.04
N TYR A 66 -2.74 3.28 -9.05
CA TYR A 66 -3.00 2.78 -10.39
C TYR A 66 -1.72 2.14 -10.94
N THR A 67 -1.86 0.96 -11.51
CA THR A 67 -0.77 0.27 -12.22
C THR A 67 -1.10 0.23 -13.69
N ASP A 68 -0.21 0.76 -14.52
CA ASP A 68 -0.32 0.63 -15.96
C ASP A 68 -0.05 -0.83 -16.35
N PRO A 69 -1.03 -1.56 -16.93
CA PRO A 69 -0.85 -2.95 -17.31
C PRO A 69 0.17 -3.14 -18.44
N LYS A 70 0.52 -2.08 -19.19
CA LYS A 70 1.47 -2.16 -20.30
C LYS A 70 2.92 -2.05 -19.84
N THR A 71 3.19 -1.18 -18.88
CA THR A 71 4.56 -0.89 -18.42
C THR A 71 4.88 -1.49 -17.06
N GLY A 72 3.87 -1.93 -16.30
CA GLY A 72 4.01 -2.34 -14.90
C GLY A 72 4.23 -1.16 -13.93
N THR A 73 4.23 0.08 -14.42
CA THR A 73 4.47 1.27 -13.61
C THR A 73 3.30 1.50 -12.65
N THR A 74 3.59 1.58 -11.36
CA THR A 74 2.60 1.87 -10.32
C THR A 74 2.73 3.31 -9.84
N THR A 75 1.63 4.05 -9.88
CA THR A 75 1.52 5.39 -9.29
C THR A 75 0.61 5.32 -8.08
N SER A 76 1.09 5.82 -6.94
CA SER A 76 0.34 5.87 -5.68
C SER A 76 0.18 7.31 -5.21
N ALA A 77 -1.03 7.70 -4.86
CA ALA A 77 -1.35 9.05 -4.41
C ALA A 77 -1.67 9.07 -2.91
N PHE A 78 -1.00 9.98 -2.19
CA PHE A 78 -1.17 10.21 -0.76
C PHE A 78 -1.49 11.68 -0.49
N LEU A 79 -2.27 11.93 0.54
CA LEU A 79 -2.60 13.26 1.06
C LEU A 79 -1.91 13.43 2.42
N ASN A 80 -1.18 14.53 2.60
CA ASN A 80 -0.68 14.99 3.90
C ASN A 80 -1.52 16.17 4.40
#